data_AF-D0SRE7-F1
#
_entry.id   AF-D0SRE7-F1
#
_cell.length_a   1.000
_cell.length_b   1.000
_cell.length_c   1.000
_cell.angle_alpha   90.00
_cell.angle_beta   90.00
_cell.angle_gamma   90.00
#
_symmetry.space_group_name_H-M   'P 1'
#
loop_
_entity.id
_entity.type
_entity.pdbx_description
1 polymer ?
#
loop_
_entity_poly.entity_id
_entity_poly.type
_entity_poly.pdbx_seq_one_letter_code
_entity_poly.pdbx_strand_id
1 'polypeptide(L)' 'MPNSFQNPNHPEALQRWLDLLFLSFSLQSATGLSDLMPLSPAARVLTMLQMFGGVMYFAVIVSRLIALQYIPHAPKNSQD' A
#
# COMPACT_ATOMS: atom_id res chain seq x y z
N MET A 1 24.30 10.51 -9.14
CA MET A 1 24.51 11.68 -10.02
C MET A 1 24.30 12.93 -9.19
N PRO A 2 25.24 13.88 -9.13
CA PRO A 2 24.99 15.14 -8.44
C PRO A 2 24.09 15.99 -9.36
N ASN A 3 23.09 16.67 -8.79
CA ASN A 3 22.02 17.39 -9.50
C ASN A 3 20.81 16.54 -9.95
N SER A 4 20.49 15.43 -9.28
CA SER A 4 19.41 14.54 -9.75
C SER A 4 18.03 15.21 -9.77
N PHE A 5 17.64 16.04 -8.80
CA PHE A 5 16.39 16.83 -8.87
C PHE A 5 16.48 18.08 -7.99
N GLN A 6 16.54 19.25 -8.60
CA GLN A 6 16.33 20.52 -7.90
C GLN A 6 15.80 21.57 -8.88
N ASN A 7 14.52 21.95 -8.71
CA ASN A 7 14.00 23.21 -9.24
C ASN A 7 13.70 24.13 -8.04
N PRO A 8 14.44 25.24 -7.85
CA PRO A 8 14.25 26.13 -6.70
C PRO A 8 13.05 27.09 -6.84
N ASN A 9 12.46 27.22 -8.04
CA ASN A 9 11.52 28.30 -8.34
C ASN A 9 10.18 27.84 -8.94
N HIS A 10 10.04 26.57 -9.32
CA HIS A 10 8.75 25.98 -9.68
C HIS A 10 8.66 24.58 -9.04
N PRO A 11 7.70 24.32 -8.14
CA PRO A 11 7.35 22.95 -7.78
C PRO A 11 6.66 22.35 -9.01
N GLU A 12 7.48 21.91 -9.96
CA GLU A 12 7.10 21.14 -11.15
C GLU A 12 6.07 20.11 -10.73
N ALA A 13 4.89 20.10 -11.35
CA ALA A 13 3.75 19.25 -10.96
C ALA A 13 4.11 17.76 -10.72
N LEU A 14 5.22 17.31 -11.31
CA LEU A 14 5.83 16.00 -11.14
C LEU A 14 6.24 15.71 -9.68
N GLN A 15 6.82 16.69 -8.97
CA GLN A 15 7.29 16.51 -7.60
C GLN A 15 6.09 16.34 -6.64
N ARG A 16 5.04 17.12 -6.85
CA ARG A 16 3.78 17.03 -6.08
C ARG A 16 3.01 15.73 -6.32
N TRP A 17 3.04 15.19 -7.54
CA TRP A 17 2.46 13.88 -7.85
C TRP A 17 3.21 12.76 -7.15
N LEU A 18 4.54 12.81 -7.18
CA LEU A 18 5.39 11.83 -6.51
C LEU A 18 5.20 11.87 -4.99
N ASP A 19 5.07 13.06 -4.39
CA ASP A 19 4.80 13.21 -2.95
C ASP A 19 3.45 12.61 -2.55
N LEU A 20 2.40 12.77 -3.38
CA LEU A 20 1.08 12.15 -3.15
C LEU A 20 1.10 10.62 -3.30
N LEU A 21 1.90 10.10 -4.24
CA LEU A 21 2.13 8.66 -4.37
C LEU A 21 2.92 8.11 -3.18
N PHE A 22 3.96 8.81 -2.75
CA PHE A 22 4.76 8.46 -1.60
C PHE A 22 3.93 8.44 -0.32
N LEU A 23 3.03 9.43 -0.14
CA LEU A 23 2.05 9.46 0.93
C LEU A 23 1.13 8.23 0.90
N SER A 24 0.59 7.88 -0.27
CA SER A 24 -0.33 6.74 -0.44
C SER A 24 0.35 5.39 -0.14
N PHE A 25 1.58 5.20 -0.62
CA PHE A 25 2.38 4.00 -0.37
C PHE A 25 2.79 3.89 1.10
N SER A 26 3.24 4.99 1.72
CA SER A 26 3.61 5.01 3.14
C SER A 26 2.43 4.69 4.06
N LEU A 27 1.25 5.21 3.75
CA LEU A 27 0.02 4.89 4.48
C LEU A 27 -0.40 3.42 4.28
N GLN A 28 -0.25 2.89 3.07
CA GLN A 28 -0.60 1.50 2.77
C GLN A 28 0.37 0.48 3.40
N SER A 29 1.66 0.82 3.51
CA SER A 29 2.68 -0.02 4.17
C SER A 29 2.82 0.24 5.67
N ALA A 30 2.00 1.12 6.26
CA ALA A 30 2.05 1.52 7.67
C ALA A 30 3.43 2.03 8.15
N THR A 31 4.27 2.54 7.23
CA THR A 31 5.64 3.00 7.55
C THR A 31 5.66 4.39 8.18
N GLY A 32 4.56 5.16 8.11
CA GLY A 32 4.34 6.39 8.89
C GLY A 32 5.25 7.58 8.56
N LEU A 33 6.09 7.49 7.53
CA LEU A 33 7.08 8.50 7.12
C LEU A 33 6.48 9.62 6.25
N SER A 34 5.21 9.98 6.46
CA SER A 34 4.59 11.06 5.67
C SER A 34 5.00 12.43 6.23
N ASP A 35 6.07 12.99 5.71
CA ASP A 35 6.45 14.40 5.96
C ASP A 35 5.40 15.39 5.39
N LEU A 36 4.39 14.88 4.65
CA LEU A 36 3.20 15.60 4.23
C LEU A 36 2.01 15.30 5.14
N MET A 37 1.60 16.29 5.94
CA MET A 37 0.35 16.22 6.70
C MET A 37 -0.86 16.54 5.79
N PRO A 38 -1.89 15.67 5.73
CA PRO A 38 -3.11 15.96 4.98
C PRO A 38 -3.92 17.06 5.70
N LEU A 39 -3.73 18.31 5.25
CA LEU A 39 -4.46 19.48 5.76
C LEU A 39 -5.86 19.63 5.15
N SER A 40 -6.13 19.05 3.97
CA SER A 40 -7.43 19.15 3.31
C SER A 40 -8.42 18.05 3.76
N PRO A 41 -9.73 18.36 3.91
CA PRO A 41 -10.74 17.39 4.31
C PRO A 41 -10.85 16.19 3.36
N ALA A 42 -10.71 16.42 2.05
CA ALA A 42 -10.72 15.36 1.04
C ALA A 42 -9.53 14.39 1.19
N ALA A 43 -8.34 14.90 1.52
CA ALA A 43 -7.18 14.05 1.77
C ALA A 43 -7.39 13.14 2.98
N ARG A 44 -8.01 13.64 4.07
CA ARG A 44 -8.32 12.80 5.23
C ARG A 44 -9.26 11.65 4.90
N VAL A 45 -10.33 11.90 4.14
CA VAL A 45 -11.26 10.84 3.71
C VAL A 45 -10.53 9.79 2.85
N LEU A 46 -9.66 10.23 1.93
CA LEU A 46 -8.85 9.32 1.13
C LEU A 46 -7.88 8.50 1.99
N THR A 47 -7.22 9.10 2.98
CA THR A 47 -6.34 8.37 3.90
C THR A 47 -7.11 7.32 4.72
N MET A 48 -8.33 7.63 5.17
CA MET A 48 -9.17 6.67 5.89
C MET A 48 -9.59 5.50 4.98
N LEU A 49 -9.96 5.77 3.73
CA LEU A 49 -10.29 4.74 2.76
C LEU A 49 -9.07 3.87 2.40
N GLN A 50 -7.89 4.50 2.25
CA GLN A 50 -6.62 3.83 1.98
C GLN A 50 -6.26 2.86 3.11
N MET A 51 -6.38 3.28 4.37
CA MET A 51 -6.12 2.43 5.54
C MET A 51 -7.05 1.21 5.57
N PHE A 52 -8.34 1.41 5.29
CA PHE A 52 -9.31 0.32 5.22
C PHE A 52 -8.98 -0.66 4.07
N GLY A 53 -8.62 -0.14 2.90
CA GLY A 53 -8.18 -0.93 1.75
C GLY A 53 -6.94 -1.77 2.02
N GLY A 54 -5.95 -1.21 2.72
CA GLY A 54 -4.73 -1.93 3.10
C GLY A 54 -5.01 -3.15 3.98
N VAL A 55 -5.86 -3.01 5.00
CA VAL A 55 -6.23 -4.10 5.91
C VAL A 55 -7.06 -5.18 5.19
N MET A 56 -8.05 -4.76 4.38
CA MET A 56 -8.85 -5.67 3.55
C MET A 56 -7.98 -6.51 2.61
N TYR A 57 -7.00 -5.87 1.93
CA TYR A 57 -6.10 -6.55 1.00
C TYR A 57 -5.24 -7.61 1.71
N PHE A 58 -4.66 -7.26 2.85
CA PHE A 58 -3.90 -8.22 3.67
C PHE A 58 -4.76 -9.39 4.14
N ALA A 59 -5.99 -9.12 4.60
CA ALA A 59 -6.90 -10.15 5.08
C ALA A 59 -7.26 -11.17 3.97
N VAL A 60 -7.52 -10.70 2.74
CA VAL A 60 -7.81 -11.57 1.60
C VAL A 60 -6.59 -12.41 1.20
N ILE A 61 -5.40 -11.81 1.15
CA ILE A 61 -4.17 -12.56 0.83
C ILE A 61 -3.90 -13.64 1.86
N VAL A 62 -3.97 -13.30 3.14
CA VAL A 62 -3.72 -14.24 4.24
C VAL A 62 -4.77 -15.36 4.21
N SER A 63 -6.05 -15.04 3.99
CA SER A 63 -7.10 -16.04 3.82
C SER A 63 -6.80 -17.02 2.68
N ARG A 64 -6.31 -16.54 1.54
CA ARG A 64 -5.93 -17.42 0.41
C ARG A 64 -4.67 -18.23 0.68
N LEU A 65 -3.66 -17.67 1.32
CA LEU A 65 -2.46 -18.40 1.72
C LEU A 65 -2.80 -19.54 2.68
N ILE A 66 -3.61 -19.26 3.70
CA ILE A 66 -4.10 -20.26 4.63
C ILE A 66 -4.92 -21.31 3.88
N ALA A 67 -5.85 -20.93 3.01
CA ALA A 67 -6.66 -21.88 2.24
C ALA A 67 -5.83 -22.82 1.37
N LEU A 68 -4.78 -22.32 0.70
CA LEU A 68 -3.87 -23.14 -0.11
C LEU A 68 -3.02 -24.08 0.76
N GLN A 69 -2.56 -23.60 1.92
CA GLN A 69 -1.79 -24.41 2.85
C GLN A 69 -2.65 -25.44 3.59
N TYR A 70 -3.95 -25.16 3.72
CA TYR A 70 -4.95 -26.04 4.28
C TYR A 70 -5.53 -27.02 3.27
N ILE A 71 -5.11 -27.04 1.99
CA ILE A 71 -5.41 -28.16 1.08
C ILE A 71 -4.61 -29.34 1.63
N PRO A 72 -5.21 -30.22 2.44
CA PRO A 72 -4.49 -31.36 2.99
C PRO A 72 -4.25 -32.29 1.81
N HIS A 73 -3.08 -32.92 1.76
CA HIS A 73 -2.91 -34.10 0.92
C HIS A 73 -4.03 -35.08 1.25
N ALA A 74 -5.05 -35.15 0.38
CA ALA A 74 -6.08 -36.17 0.47
C ALA A 74 -5.34 -37.51 0.40
N PRO A 75 -5.44 -38.38 1.42
CA PRO A 75 -4.77 -39.67 1.38
C PRO A 75 -5.33 -40.43 0.19
N LYS A 76 -4.45 -40.73 -0.77
CA LYS A 76 -4.73 -41.67 -1.85
C LYS A 76 -5.06 -43.00 -1.19
N ASN A 77 -6.34 -43.30 -1.08
CA ASN A 77 -6.82 -44.61 -0.67
C ASN A 77 -6.44 -45.58 -1.79
N SER A 78 -5.33 -46.27 -1.60
CA SER A 78 -5.00 -47.46 -2.36
C SER A 78 -6.13 -48.47 -2.13
N GLN A 79 -6.91 -48.74 -3.16
CA GLN A 79 -7.64 -49.99 -3.27
C GLN A 79 -7.08 -50.72 -4.49
N ASP A 80 -6.24 -51.71 -4.16
CA ASP A 80 -6.22 -53.09 -4.70
C ASP A 80 -6.67 -53.32 -6.14
#